data_AF-A0A7K1SCQ4-F1
#
_entry.id   AF-A0A7K1SCQ4-F1
#
_cell.length_a   1.000
_cell.length_b   1.000
_cell.length_c   1.000
_cell.angle_alpha   90.00
_cell.angle_beta   90.00
_cell.angle_gamma   90.00
#
_symmetry.space_group_name_H-M   'P 1'
#
loop_
_entity.id
_entity.type
_entity.pdbx_description
1 polymer ?
#
loop_
_entity_poly.entity_id
_entity_poly.type
_entity_poly.pdbx_seq_one_letter_code
_entity_poly.pdbx_strand_id
1 'polypeptide(L)'
;MHTNNQDILMMLAYPAFLAGYQTVDEALNDQLFSSYLSAFIEQDVMPFTDAQSDINQDEIRNQWLNQFATSTTTDPLVSLCFDGASKLPSLILPALLDLLAQNRDIHRMAFLLAAYGHYLSANVDDKGVSYEPNSAHLHRHDWAKVNSDNVVALLEISTMATARLHTYSHFVAMYKSYRTQIAKYGIVFLLKQMTYKRLAVQ
;
A
#
# COMPACT_ATOMS: atom_id res chain seq x y z
N MET A 1 -5.48 14.90 11.49
CA MET A 1 -4.41 14.85 10.45
C MET A 1 -5.09 15.15 9.12
N HIS A 2 -4.73 16.23 8.42
CA HIS A 2 -5.16 16.40 7.03
C HIS A 2 -4.28 15.49 6.17
N THR A 3 -4.73 14.27 5.89
CA THR A 3 -4.15 13.47 4.81
C THR A 3 -4.40 14.24 3.52
N ASN A 4 -3.34 14.66 2.84
CA ASN A 4 -3.50 15.24 1.51
C ASN A 4 -4.10 14.15 0.63
N ASN A 5 -5.18 14.44 -0.10
CA ASN A 5 -5.86 13.44 -0.94
C ASN A 5 -4.88 12.77 -1.92
N GLN A 6 -3.83 13.48 -2.37
CA GLN A 6 -2.79 12.90 -3.22
C GLN A 6 -1.96 11.80 -2.54
N ASP A 7 -1.78 11.83 -1.21
CA ASP A 7 -1.02 10.80 -0.50
C ASP A 7 -1.75 9.45 -0.52
N ILE A 8 -3.07 9.43 -0.72
CA ILE A 8 -3.86 8.21 -0.84
C ILE A 8 -3.42 7.38 -2.05
N LEU A 9 -2.90 8.01 -3.10
CA LEU A 9 -2.36 7.32 -4.28
C LEU A 9 -1.11 6.49 -3.97
N MET A 10 -0.45 6.70 -2.82
CA MET A 10 0.62 5.81 -2.39
C MET A 10 0.14 4.38 -2.16
N MET A 11 -1.16 4.15 -1.92
CA MET A 11 -1.72 2.80 -1.91
C MET A 11 -1.47 2.10 -3.24
N LEU A 12 -1.51 2.81 -4.37
CA LEU A 12 -1.26 2.27 -5.70
C LEU A 12 0.21 2.20 -6.08
N ALA A 13 1.05 3.10 -5.55
CA ALA A 13 2.44 3.30 -5.98
C ALA A 13 3.21 1.98 -6.18
N TYR A 14 3.52 1.27 -5.09
CA TYR A 14 4.32 0.05 -5.17
C TYR A 14 3.59 -1.13 -5.81
N PRO A 15 2.32 -1.42 -5.46
CA PRO A 15 1.61 -2.53 -6.09
C PRO A 15 1.48 -2.38 -7.61
N ALA A 16 1.06 -1.20 -8.10
CA ALA A 16 0.86 -1.00 -9.53
C ALA A 16 2.19 -0.94 -10.28
N PHE A 17 3.21 -0.29 -9.73
CA PHE A 17 4.55 -0.29 -10.32
C PHE A 17 5.09 -1.72 -10.48
N LEU A 18 5.03 -2.52 -9.41
CA LEU A 18 5.48 -3.92 -9.45
C LEU A 18 4.66 -4.81 -10.39
N ALA A 19 3.39 -4.48 -10.63
CA ALA A 19 2.57 -5.19 -11.61
C ALA A 19 2.88 -4.79 -13.07
N GLY A 20 3.74 -3.79 -13.29
CA GLY A 20 4.20 -3.34 -14.60
C GLY A 20 3.41 -2.18 -15.21
N TYR A 21 2.60 -1.46 -14.42
CA TYR A 21 1.94 -0.22 -14.87
C TYR A 21 2.92 0.95 -14.81
N GLN A 22 2.80 1.91 -15.74
CA GLN A 22 3.72 3.05 -15.81
C GLN A 22 3.11 4.32 -15.21
N THR A 23 1.81 4.54 -15.39
CA THR A 23 1.13 5.74 -14.91
C THR A 23 0.00 5.41 -13.93
N VAL A 24 -0.41 6.41 -13.16
CA VAL A 24 -1.53 6.27 -12.21
C VAL A 24 -2.84 5.99 -12.93
N ASP A 25 -3.10 6.64 -14.07
CA ASP A 25 -4.30 6.41 -14.88
C ASP A 25 -4.37 5.00 -15.44
N GLU A 26 -3.26 4.46 -15.96
CA GLU A 26 -3.22 3.05 -16.39
C GLU A 26 -3.59 2.09 -15.25
N ALA A 27 -3.08 2.35 -14.05
CA ALA A 27 -3.42 1.55 -12.87
C ALA A 27 -4.89 1.72 -12.45
N LEU A 28 -5.43 2.94 -12.48
CA LEU A 28 -6.82 3.21 -12.12
C LEU A 28 -7.83 2.67 -13.14
N ASN A 29 -7.44 2.53 -14.40
CA ASN A 29 -8.25 1.87 -15.43
C ASN A 29 -8.31 0.33 -15.24
N ASP A 30 -7.46 -0.25 -14.41
CA ASP A 30 -7.56 -1.66 -14.02
C ASP A 30 -8.48 -1.84 -12.80
N GLN A 31 -9.52 -2.67 -12.98
CA GLN A 31 -10.54 -2.90 -11.96
C GLN A 31 -9.97 -3.41 -10.62
N LEU A 32 -8.89 -4.18 -10.63
CA LEU A 32 -8.31 -4.71 -9.39
C LEU A 32 -7.71 -3.59 -8.54
N PHE A 33 -6.98 -2.67 -9.17
CA PHE A 33 -6.33 -1.56 -8.50
C PHE A 33 -7.33 -0.48 -8.09
N SER A 34 -8.28 -0.13 -8.96
CA SER A 34 -9.35 0.80 -8.61
C SER A 34 -10.21 0.29 -7.45
N SER A 35 -10.57 -1.01 -7.46
CA SER A 35 -11.32 -1.63 -6.35
C SER A 35 -10.52 -1.65 -5.06
N TYR A 36 -9.20 -1.87 -5.15
CA TYR A 36 -8.31 -1.86 -3.99
C TYR A 36 -8.17 -0.47 -3.36
N LEU A 37 -7.96 0.57 -4.17
CA LEU A 37 -7.93 1.95 -3.71
C LEU A 37 -9.28 2.37 -3.11
N SER A 38 -10.37 2.04 -3.81
CA SER A 38 -11.74 2.29 -3.38
C SER A 38 -12.02 1.66 -2.01
N ALA A 39 -11.64 0.40 -1.82
CA ALA A 39 -11.78 -0.29 -0.54
C ALA A 39 -11.02 0.37 0.61
N PHE A 40 -9.82 0.90 0.33
CA PHE A 40 -9.05 1.66 1.33
C PHE A 40 -9.76 2.96 1.70
N ILE A 41 -10.22 3.72 0.71
CA ILE A 41 -10.95 4.98 0.93
C ILE A 41 -12.19 4.73 1.81
N GLU A 42 -13.01 3.74 1.45
CA GLU A 42 -14.25 3.42 2.17
C GLU A 42 -14.02 2.96 3.61
N GLN A 43 -13.06 2.07 3.83
CA GLN A 43 -12.98 1.31 5.08
C GLN A 43 -11.97 1.87 6.06
N ASP A 44 -10.93 2.55 5.55
CA ASP A 44 -9.78 2.98 6.32
C ASP A 44 -9.59 4.50 6.34
N VAL A 45 -10.19 5.24 5.41
CA VAL A 45 -10.12 6.71 5.39
C VAL A 45 -11.43 7.33 5.85
N MET A 46 -12.54 7.03 5.16
CA MET A 46 -13.86 7.63 5.40
C MET A 46 -14.37 7.56 6.83
N PRO A 47 -14.19 6.47 7.60
CA PRO A 47 -14.64 6.42 9.00
C PRO A 47 -13.93 7.43 9.91
N PHE A 48 -12.81 8.00 9.46
CA PHE A 48 -11.99 8.95 10.21
C PHE A 48 -12.03 10.37 9.61
N THR A 49 -12.72 10.57 8.48
CA THR A 49 -12.98 11.89 7.92
C THR A 49 -14.17 12.51 8.64
N ASP A 50 -14.07 13.77 9.06
CA ASP A 50 -15.12 14.43 9.85
C ASP A 50 -16.50 14.30 9.17
N ALA A 51 -17.41 13.62 9.88
CA ALA A 51 -18.74 13.23 9.43
C ALA A 51 -19.74 14.41 9.27
N GLN A 52 -19.26 15.63 9.05
CA GLN A 52 -20.10 16.84 8.98
C GLN A 52 -20.74 17.10 7.61
N SER A 53 -20.57 16.20 6.64
CA SER A 53 -21.24 16.37 5.33
C SER A 53 -22.44 15.44 5.23
N ASP A 54 -23.62 16.00 4.96
CA ASP A 54 -24.85 15.29 4.55
C ASP A 54 -24.70 14.57 3.18
N ILE A 55 -23.47 14.49 2.67
CA ILE A 55 -23.14 13.95 1.36
C ILE A 55 -22.94 12.44 1.50
N ASN A 56 -23.51 11.69 0.56
CA ASN A 56 -23.37 10.24 0.50
C ASN A 56 -21.88 9.87 0.39
N GLN A 57 -21.39 9.01 1.29
CA GLN A 57 -20.00 8.50 1.27
C GLN A 57 -19.65 7.88 -0.09
N ASP A 58 -20.61 7.26 -0.77
CA ASP A 58 -20.41 6.73 -2.12
C ASP A 58 -20.09 7.82 -3.15
N GLU A 59 -20.72 8.98 -3.04
CA GLU A 59 -20.49 10.13 -3.92
C GLU A 59 -19.12 10.75 -3.66
N ILE A 60 -18.72 10.90 -2.39
CA ILE A 60 -17.40 11.43 -2.01
C ILE A 60 -16.28 10.56 -2.58
N ARG A 61 -16.41 9.23 -2.44
CA ARG A 61 -15.44 8.26 -2.98
C ARG A 61 -15.33 8.39 -4.49
N ASN A 62 -16.46 8.41 -5.20
CA ASN A 62 -16.47 8.50 -6.66
C ASN A 62 -15.88 9.84 -7.13
N GLN A 63 -16.13 10.93 -6.42
CA GLN A 63 -15.48 12.22 -6.68
C GLN A 63 -13.96 12.13 -6.53
N TRP A 64 -13.46 11.47 -5.49
CA TRP A 64 -12.01 11.31 -5.27
C TRP A 64 -11.37 10.45 -6.37
N LEU A 65 -11.97 9.32 -6.72
CA LEU A 65 -11.47 8.47 -7.80
C LEU A 65 -11.46 9.21 -9.15
N ASN A 66 -12.52 9.95 -9.46
CA ASN A 66 -12.57 10.78 -10.67
C ASN A 66 -11.54 11.91 -10.65
N GLN A 67 -11.34 12.55 -9.49
CA GLN A 67 -10.32 13.58 -9.32
C GLN A 67 -8.93 13.01 -9.55
N PHE A 68 -8.63 11.83 -9.00
CA PHE A 68 -7.33 11.19 -9.21
C PHE A 68 -7.10 10.83 -10.67
N ALA A 69 -8.06 10.17 -11.34
CA ALA A 69 -7.93 9.81 -12.75
C ALA A 69 -7.69 11.03 -13.65
N THR A 70 -8.38 12.15 -13.36
CA THR A 70 -8.24 13.40 -14.14
C THR A 70 -7.01 14.22 -13.79
N SER A 71 -6.52 14.19 -12.53
CA SER A 71 -5.36 14.98 -12.12
C SER A 71 -4.03 14.30 -12.40
N THR A 72 -4.02 12.97 -12.53
CA THR A 72 -2.79 12.15 -12.63
C THR A 72 -2.63 11.44 -13.96
N THR A 73 -3.38 11.86 -14.99
CA THR A 73 -3.46 11.21 -16.31
C THR A 73 -2.09 10.94 -16.96
N THR A 74 -1.04 11.66 -16.55
CA THR A 74 0.32 11.48 -17.06
C THR A 74 1.38 11.31 -15.98
N ASP A 75 0.99 11.22 -14.71
CA ASP A 75 1.96 11.13 -13.61
C ASP A 75 2.59 9.73 -13.56
N PRO A 76 3.93 9.62 -13.66
CA PRO A 76 4.60 8.33 -13.58
C PRO A 76 4.46 7.72 -12.17
N LEU A 77 4.11 6.44 -12.08
CA LEU A 77 4.07 5.69 -10.83
C LEU A 77 5.42 5.70 -10.10
N VAL A 78 6.52 5.75 -10.86
CA VAL A 78 7.87 5.86 -10.29
C VAL A 78 8.05 7.14 -9.47
N SER A 79 7.37 8.24 -9.82
CA SER A 79 7.39 9.48 -9.05
C SER A 79 6.68 9.33 -7.71
N LEU A 80 5.62 8.52 -7.64
CA LEU A 80 4.96 8.17 -6.38
C LEU A 80 5.78 7.19 -5.54
N CYS A 81 6.54 6.29 -6.18
CA CYS A 81 7.44 5.36 -5.50
C CYS A 81 8.65 6.04 -4.88
N PHE A 82 8.98 7.27 -5.33
CA PHE A 82 10.12 8.03 -4.84
C PHE A 82 10.04 8.26 -3.33
N ASP A 83 11.04 7.72 -2.64
CA ASP A 83 11.30 7.97 -1.24
C ASP A 83 10.15 7.60 -0.29
N GLY A 84 9.60 6.39 -0.48
CA GLY A 84 8.53 5.84 0.36
C GLY A 84 8.80 5.87 1.85
N ALA A 85 10.06 5.74 2.26
CA ALA A 85 10.45 5.73 3.66
C ALA A 85 10.06 7.03 4.39
N SER A 86 9.96 8.18 3.69
CA SER A 86 9.59 9.46 4.30
C SER A 86 8.08 9.71 4.34
N LYS A 87 7.30 9.11 3.43
CA LYS A 87 5.86 9.40 3.26
C LYS A 87 4.93 8.27 3.70
N LEU A 88 5.32 7.03 3.44
CA LEU A 88 4.50 5.85 3.68
C LEU A 88 4.17 5.69 5.18
N PRO A 89 5.14 5.84 6.12
CA PRO A 89 4.86 5.69 7.54
C PRO A 89 3.81 6.68 8.08
N SER A 90 3.89 7.95 7.70
CA SER A 90 2.93 8.98 8.17
C SER A 90 1.54 8.77 7.58
N LEU A 91 1.45 8.26 6.35
CA LEU A 91 0.18 7.93 5.71
C LEU A 91 -0.51 6.75 6.40
N ILE A 92 0.19 5.63 6.63
CA ILE A 92 -0.49 4.38 6.98
C ILE A 92 -0.43 4.03 8.47
N LEU A 93 0.63 4.41 9.19
CA LEU A 93 0.83 3.89 10.55
C LEU A 93 -0.26 4.34 11.53
N PRO A 94 -0.75 5.59 11.51
CA PRO A 94 -1.85 6.00 12.39
C PRO A 94 -3.08 5.10 12.21
N ALA A 95 -3.58 4.98 10.97
CA ALA A 95 -4.76 4.18 10.68
C ALA A 95 -4.52 2.67 10.90
N LEU A 96 -3.34 2.16 10.55
CA LEU A 96 -3.00 0.75 10.79
C LEU A 96 -3.01 0.40 12.27
N LEU A 97 -2.43 1.25 13.12
CA LEU A 97 -2.41 1.03 14.57
C LEU A 97 -3.82 1.07 15.16
N ASP A 98 -4.68 1.96 14.68
CA ASP A 98 -6.09 2.03 15.10
C ASP A 98 -6.87 0.76 14.69
N LEU A 99 -6.67 0.27 13.46
CA LEU A 99 -7.28 -0.97 12.98
C LEU A 99 -6.80 -2.18 13.79
N LEU A 100 -5.50 -2.24 14.10
CA LEU A 100 -4.91 -3.30 14.94
C LEU A 100 -5.48 -3.29 16.36
N ALA A 101 -5.60 -2.11 16.97
CA ALA A 101 -6.18 -1.95 18.31
C ALA A 101 -7.65 -2.38 18.37
N GLN A 102 -8.39 -2.17 17.28
CA GLN A 102 -9.81 -2.52 17.17
C GLN A 102 -10.05 -3.92 16.59
N ASN A 103 -9.00 -4.68 16.28
CA ASN A 103 -9.08 -5.97 15.60
C ASN A 103 -9.92 -5.93 14.30
N ARG A 104 -9.77 -4.85 13.54
CA ARG A 104 -10.44 -4.62 12.24
C ARG A 104 -9.60 -5.20 11.09
N ASP A 105 -10.18 -5.20 9.90
CA ASP A 105 -9.51 -5.67 8.69
C ASP A 105 -8.29 -4.82 8.35
N ILE A 106 -7.11 -5.45 8.36
CA ILE A 106 -5.79 -4.86 8.05
C ILE A 106 -5.23 -5.33 6.70
N HIS A 107 -5.98 -6.13 5.93
CA HIS A 107 -5.48 -6.78 4.72
C HIS A 107 -4.94 -5.77 3.69
N ARG A 108 -5.57 -4.61 3.56
CA ARG A 108 -5.17 -3.57 2.59
C ARG A 108 -3.81 -2.97 2.92
N MET A 109 -3.61 -2.53 4.16
CA MET A 109 -2.35 -1.93 4.61
C MET A 109 -1.23 -2.98 4.72
N ALA A 110 -1.55 -4.20 5.14
CA ALA A 110 -0.57 -5.31 5.15
C ALA A 110 -0.09 -5.65 3.73
N PHE A 111 -0.98 -5.60 2.74
CA PHE A 111 -0.62 -5.79 1.33
C PHE A 111 0.27 -4.66 0.80
N LEU A 112 -0.07 -3.40 1.04
CA LEU A 112 0.80 -2.27 0.67
C LEU A 112 2.20 -2.42 1.28
N LEU A 113 2.29 -2.72 2.58
CA LEU A 113 3.58 -2.90 3.25
C LEU A 113 4.37 -4.08 2.70
N ALA A 114 3.70 -5.18 2.36
CA ALA A 114 4.34 -6.33 1.73
C ALA A 114 4.86 -5.97 0.32
N ALA A 115 4.07 -5.24 -0.47
CA ALA A 115 4.48 -4.74 -1.79
C ALA A 115 5.65 -3.76 -1.70
N TYR A 116 5.62 -2.81 -0.76
CA TYR A 116 6.75 -1.90 -0.50
C TYR A 116 8.03 -2.68 -0.12
N GLY A 117 7.89 -3.68 0.76
CA GLY A 117 9.02 -4.51 1.13
C GLY A 117 9.57 -5.36 -0.01
N HIS A 118 8.69 -5.84 -0.90
CA HIS A 118 9.10 -6.52 -2.12
C HIS A 118 9.79 -5.55 -3.09
N TYR A 119 9.22 -4.37 -3.30
CA TYR A 119 9.79 -3.32 -4.14
C TYR A 119 11.24 -3.01 -3.75
N LEU A 120 11.51 -2.84 -2.46
CA LEU A 120 12.85 -2.52 -1.95
C LEU A 120 13.88 -3.65 -2.12
N SER A 121 13.46 -4.92 -2.22
CA SER A 121 14.36 -6.08 -2.17
C SER A 121 14.44 -6.90 -3.46
N ALA A 122 13.47 -6.78 -4.36
CA ALA A 122 13.38 -7.65 -5.55
C ALA A 122 14.21 -7.17 -6.74
N ASN A 123 14.34 -5.85 -6.92
CA ASN A 123 15.01 -5.22 -8.09
C ASN A 123 14.44 -5.60 -9.46
N VAL A 124 13.28 -6.27 -9.50
CA VAL A 124 12.60 -6.74 -10.71
C VAL A 124 11.10 -6.74 -10.47
N ASP A 125 10.33 -6.30 -11.47
CA ASP A 125 8.87 -6.30 -11.41
C ASP A 125 8.28 -7.66 -11.85
N ASP A 126 6.95 -7.79 -11.79
CA ASP A 126 6.24 -9.01 -12.20
C ASP A 126 6.37 -9.32 -13.70
N LYS A 127 6.86 -8.37 -14.50
CA LYS A 127 7.11 -8.52 -15.95
C LYS A 127 8.56 -8.87 -16.26
N GLY A 128 9.43 -8.96 -15.25
CA GLY A 128 10.85 -9.23 -15.43
C GLY A 128 11.69 -7.99 -15.78
N VAL A 129 11.13 -6.79 -15.67
CA VAL A 129 11.84 -5.52 -15.91
C VAL A 129 12.60 -5.13 -14.65
N SER A 130 13.91 -4.97 -14.78
CA SER A 130 14.77 -4.55 -13.66
C SER A 130 14.59 -3.07 -13.32
N TYR A 131 14.68 -2.76 -12.03
CA TYR A 131 14.66 -1.39 -11.53
C TYR A 131 15.53 -1.24 -10.28
N GLU A 132 15.86 0.00 -9.94
CA GLU A 132 16.57 0.35 -8.70
C GLU A 132 15.62 1.08 -7.74
N PRO A 133 15.42 0.58 -6.51
CA PRO A 133 14.56 1.25 -5.54
C PRO A 133 15.14 2.60 -5.14
N ASN A 134 14.37 3.66 -5.35
CA ASN A 134 14.75 5.00 -4.89
C ASN A 134 14.22 5.27 -3.47
N SER A 135 15.11 5.37 -2.49
CA SER A 135 14.76 5.66 -1.10
C SER A 135 15.87 6.43 -0.37
N ALA A 136 15.83 7.76 -0.50
CA ALA A 136 16.82 8.67 0.08
C ALA A 136 16.85 8.62 1.62
N HIS A 137 15.70 8.34 2.26
CA HIS A 137 15.59 8.26 3.72
C HIS A 137 15.94 6.88 4.32
N LEU A 138 16.37 5.90 3.52
CA LEU A 138 16.90 4.65 4.06
C LEU A 138 18.41 4.75 4.23
N HIS A 139 18.86 4.59 5.48
CA HIS A 139 20.28 4.58 5.80
C HIS A 139 20.85 3.16 5.72
N ARG A 140 22.17 3.02 5.85
CA ARG A 140 22.88 1.73 5.78
C ARG A 140 22.26 0.65 6.69
N HIS A 141 21.87 1.01 7.91
CA HIS A 141 21.26 0.05 8.84
C HIS A 141 19.85 -0.37 8.42
N ASP A 142 19.12 0.46 7.67
CA ASP A 142 17.80 0.11 7.14
C ASP A 142 17.95 -0.82 5.95
N TRP A 143 18.90 -0.54 5.06
CA TRP A 143 19.24 -1.43 3.96
C TRP A 143 19.70 -2.81 4.43
N ALA A 144 20.41 -2.89 5.56
CA ALA A 144 20.74 -4.17 6.18
C ALA A 144 19.49 -4.97 6.62
N LYS A 145 18.42 -4.28 7.03
CA LYS A 145 17.13 -4.91 7.36
C LYS A 145 16.33 -5.30 6.12
N VAL A 146 16.34 -4.45 5.08
CA VAL A 146 15.72 -4.72 3.79
C VAL A 146 16.31 -5.97 3.14
N ASN A 147 17.64 -6.10 3.18
CA ASN A 147 18.37 -7.21 2.58
C ASN A 147 18.53 -8.43 3.51
N SER A 148 17.83 -8.44 4.66
CA SER A 148 17.86 -9.57 5.58
C SER A 148 17.00 -10.72 5.09
N ASP A 149 17.45 -11.96 5.31
CA ASP A 149 16.63 -13.16 5.12
C ASP A 149 15.35 -13.15 5.98
N ASN A 150 15.38 -12.41 7.10
CA ASN A 150 14.19 -12.17 7.90
C ASN A 150 13.37 -11.01 7.30
N VAL A 151 12.38 -11.34 6.48
CA VAL A 151 11.48 -10.35 5.86
C VAL A 151 10.79 -9.40 6.86
N VAL A 152 10.64 -9.81 8.13
CA VAL A 152 10.04 -8.98 9.20
C VAL A 152 10.96 -7.83 9.61
N ALA A 153 12.27 -7.97 9.44
CA ALA A 153 13.25 -6.93 9.81
C ALA A 153 12.95 -5.60 9.12
N LEU A 154 12.33 -5.63 7.93
CA LEU A 154 11.88 -4.44 7.23
C LEU A 154 10.87 -3.61 8.02
N LEU A 155 10.03 -4.23 8.84
CA LEU A 155 9.07 -3.51 9.70
C LEU A 155 9.77 -2.71 10.82
N GLU A 156 11.08 -2.91 10.99
CA GLU A 156 11.91 -2.26 11.99
C GLU A 156 12.86 -1.22 11.39
N ILE A 157 12.77 -0.90 10.09
CA ILE A 157 13.51 0.25 9.53
C ILE A 157 13.22 1.51 10.35
N SER A 158 14.16 2.44 10.41
CA SER A 158 14.09 3.59 11.31
C SER A 158 12.78 4.37 11.24
N THR A 159 12.20 4.50 10.04
CA THR A 159 10.95 5.24 9.83
C THR A 159 9.68 4.48 10.24
N MET A 160 9.76 3.17 10.51
CA MET A 160 8.64 2.32 10.96
C MET A 160 8.83 1.74 12.36
N ALA A 161 10.04 1.76 12.89
CA ALA A 161 10.40 1.09 14.15
C ALA A 161 9.51 1.50 15.34
N THR A 162 9.08 2.76 15.39
CA THR A 162 8.24 3.30 16.47
C THR A 162 6.86 2.67 16.53
N ALA A 163 6.31 2.20 15.42
CA ALA A 163 5.02 1.51 15.39
C ALA A 163 5.10 0.07 15.95
N ARG A 164 6.31 -0.48 16.11
CA ARG A 164 6.56 -1.80 16.69
C ARG A 164 5.70 -2.90 16.06
N LEU A 165 5.45 -2.85 14.75
CA LEU A 165 4.54 -3.77 14.06
C LEU A 165 4.89 -5.26 14.26
N HIS A 166 6.17 -5.56 14.57
CA HIS A 166 6.63 -6.91 14.92
C HIS A 166 5.94 -7.52 16.16
N THR A 167 5.34 -6.71 17.05
CA THR A 167 4.66 -7.19 18.25
C THR A 167 3.26 -7.73 17.96
N TYR A 168 2.67 -7.39 16.81
CA TYR A 168 1.33 -7.83 16.42
C TYR A 168 1.42 -9.14 15.64
N SER A 169 1.31 -10.27 16.34
CA SER A 169 1.51 -11.61 15.77
C SER A 169 0.62 -11.90 14.55
N HIS A 170 -0.64 -11.47 14.58
CA HIS A 170 -1.57 -11.62 13.45
C HIS A 170 -1.11 -10.83 12.22
N PHE A 171 -0.71 -9.58 12.40
CA PHE A 171 -0.15 -8.74 11.33
C PHE A 171 1.12 -9.35 10.76
N VAL A 172 2.06 -9.78 11.61
CA VAL A 172 3.33 -10.38 11.19
C VAL A 172 3.09 -11.66 10.37
N ALA A 173 2.17 -12.51 10.79
CA ALA A 173 1.80 -13.72 10.04
C ALA A 173 1.25 -13.38 8.66
N MET A 174 0.34 -12.40 8.58
CA MET A 174 -0.24 -11.93 7.33
C MET A 174 0.83 -11.31 6.41
N TYR A 175 1.66 -10.41 6.94
CA TYR A 175 2.76 -9.77 6.21
C TYR A 175 3.73 -10.79 5.61
N LYS A 176 4.17 -11.78 6.39
CA LYS A 176 5.03 -12.88 5.91
C LYS A 176 4.38 -13.67 4.78
N SER A 177 3.09 -14.01 4.94
CA SER A 177 2.33 -14.71 3.92
C SER A 177 2.26 -13.91 2.62
N TYR A 178 2.02 -12.61 2.71
CA TYR A 178 1.96 -11.72 1.55
C TYR A 178 3.31 -11.54 0.87
N ARG A 179 4.39 -11.32 1.61
CA ARG A 179 5.77 -11.28 1.06
C ARG A 179 6.09 -12.56 0.28
N THR A 180 5.70 -13.71 0.83
CA THR A 180 5.90 -15.02 0.18
C THR A 180 5.08 -15.16 -1.10
N GLN A 181 3.81 -14.76 -1.06
CA GLN A 181 2.91 -14.87 -2.21
C GLN A 181 3.28 -13.90 -3.33
N ILE A 182 3.66 -12.67 -3.01
CA ILE A 182 4.14 -11.70 -3.99
C ILE A 182 5.39 -12.24 -4.67
N ALA A 183 6.39 -12.69 -3.90
CA ALA A 183 7.63 -13.21 -4.47
C ALA A 183 7.44 -14.45 -5.36
N LYS A 184 6.38 -15.25 -5.13
CA LYS A 184 6.14 -16.49 -5.87
C LYS A 184 5.17 -16.33 -7.05
N TYR A 185 4.18 -15.46 -6.92
CA TYR A 185 3.04 -15.39 -7.82
C TYR A 185 2.74 -13.98 -8.36
N GLY A 186 3.48 -12.98 -7.89
CA GLY A 186 3.30 -11.59 -8.26
C GLY A 186 2.16 -10.88 -7.53
N ILE A 187 2.09 -9.57 -7.73
CA ILE A 187 1.13 -8.64 -7.14
C ILE A 187 -0.30 -9.00 -7.56
N VAL A 188 -0.52 -9.18 -8.87
CA VAL A 188 -1.86 -9.37 -9.43
C VAL A 188 -2.52 -10.64 -8.88
N PHE A 189 -1.75 -11.70 -8.65
CA PHE A 189 -2.27 -12.93 -8.06
C PHE A 189 -2.81 -12.69 -6.65
N LEU A 190 -2.01 -12.06 -5.79
CA LEU A 190 -2.40 -11.81 -4.41
C LEU A 190 -3.59 -10.84 -4.34
N LEU A 191 -3.59 -9.80 -5.18
CA LEU A 191 -4.67 -8.83 -5.22
C LEU A 191 -6.00 -9.47 -5.63
N LYS A 192 -6.00 -10.36 -6.63
CA LYS A 192 -7.18 -11.17 -7.00
C LYS A 192 -7.67 -12.00 -5.81
N GLN A 193 -6.77 -12.68 -5.10
CA GLN A 193 -7.14 -13.50 -3.95
C GLN A 193 -7.80 -12.68 -2.84
N MET A 194 -7.30 -11.47 -2.58
CA MET A 194 -7.90 -10.54 -1.61
C MET A 194 -9.31 -10.12 -2.03
N THR A 195 -9.53 -9.83 -3.31
CA THR A 195 -10.86 -9.48 -3.84
C THR A 195 -11.84 -10.67 -3.73
N TYR A 196 -11.42 -11.89 -4.09
CA TYR A 196 -12.27 -13.07 -3.98
C TYR A 196 -12.70 -13.38 -2.54
N LYS A 197 -11.80 -13.26 -1.57
CA LYS A 197 -12.13 -13.48 -0.15
C LYS A 197 -13.17 -12.48 0.36
N ARG A 198 -13.18 -11.25 -0.17
CA ARG A 198 -14.21 -10.24 0.18
C ARG A 198 -15.59 -10.64 -0.34
N LEU A 199 -15.68 -11.19 -1.55
CA LEU A 199 -16.95 -11.67 -2.14
C LEU A 199 -17.49 -12.94 -1.49
N ALA A 200 -16.62 -13.77 -0.90
CA ALA A 200 -17.02 -15.04 -0.27
C ALA A 200 -17.52 -14.90 1.19
N VAL A 201 -17.40 -13.72 1.79
CA VAL A 201 -17.80 -13.43 3.18
C VAL A 201 -19.06 -12.55 3.25
N GLN A 202 -19.60 -12.14 2.10
CA GLN A 202 -20.91 -11.50 1.95
C GLN A 202 -21.99 -12.54 1.63
#